data_AF-A0A0K9N7A0-F1
#
_entry.id   AF-A0A0K9N7A0-F1
#
_cell.length_a   1.000
_cell.length_b   1.000
_cell.length_c   1.000
_cell.angle_alpha   90.00
_cell.angle_beta   90.00
_cell.angle_gamma   90.00
#
_symmetry.space_group_name_H-M   'P 1'
#
loop_
_entity.id
_entity.type
_entity.pdbx_description
1 polymer ?
#
loop_
_entity_poly.entity_id
_entity_poly.type
_entity_poly.pdbx_seq_one_letter_code
_entity_poly.pdbx_strand_id
1 'polypeptide(L)'
;MKKKLLSVLLVVCMAASVLLTGCGGQSADEYLGEQITAMKKDKTDRFSSLLDDQLTELSDVNMYALTFPEELRDPYLKFLQTAFNSVEFEVASADKKEDGNYKVQVTFSPLDIAKTTKEANDAYVEAMQGTNLAEESVALLATASDAVEKNPEYGVETTTELEVKKKGDSYSVSDKEYEELISASLENCLAPYDAVCNILNARDLLQAYLDASFKGEFTQYMKHTGKTEEEAQAWYEADGTFDPPSDLSSQYEERCSAAYKNILKQCKYSVGIPRKIDSLFNYTVDVTVTPNNSVKQAYEEFSARSFYSIEEASAAYVEIFESYAASPAYGEETTMTVELSLSSILASQEAGSDLYNLGETICPVPQ
;
A
#
# COMPACT_ATOMS: atom_id res chain seq x y z
N MET A 1 -34.82 18.09 -39.85
CA MET A 1 -34.92 16.86 -39.03
C MET A 1 -33.99 17.03 -37.82
N LYS A 2 -34.55 16.87 -36.60
CA LYS A 2 -33.93 16.66 -35.27
C LYS A 2 -32.81 17.67 -34.85
N LYS A 3 -33.07 18.79 -34.15
CA LYS A 3 -33.44 18.99 -32.71
C LYS A 3 -32.68 18.09 -31.72
N LYS A 4 -31.84 18.72 -30.88
CA LYS A 4 -31.64 18.56 -29.41
C LYS A 4 -30.57 19.58 -28.97
N LEU A 5 -30.94 20.80 -28.56
CA LEU A 5 -31.14 21.23 -27.15
C LEU A 5 -29.98 20.81 -26.23
N LEU A 6 -28.95 21.65 -26.20
CA LEU A 6 -27.94 21.69 -25.14
C LEU A 6 -28.55 22.52 -23.99
N SER A 7 -29.15 21.84 -23.03
CA SER A 7 -29.67 22.47 -21.81
C SER A 7 -28.51 22.63 -20.84
N VAL A 8 -27.87 23.80 -20.85
CA VAL A 8 -27.03 24.26 -19.73
C VAL A 8 -28.01 24.52 -18.58
N LEU A 9 -28.14 23.55 -17.68
CA LEU A 9 -28.92 23.72 -16.46
C LEU A 9 -28.08 24.54 -15.48
N LEU A 10 -28.25 25.86 -15.56
CA LEU A 10 -27.74 26.80 -14.59
C LEU A 10 -28.62 26.63 -13.33
N VAL A 11 -28.20 25.75 -12.42
CA VAL A 11 -28.86 25.60 -11.11
C VAL A 11 -28.52 26.84 -10.29
N VAL A 12 -29.45 27.79 -10.33
CA VAL A 12 -29.50 28.91 -9.39
C VAL A 12 -29.79 28.30 -8.03
N CYS A 13 -28.77 28.15 -7.19
CA CYS A 13 -28.96 27.93 -5.75
C CYS A 13 -29.71 29.15 -5.20
N MET A 14 -31.03 29.02 -5.07
CA MET A 14 -31.84 29.94 -4.30
C MET A 14 -31.49 29.74 -2.82
N ALA A 15 -30.46 30.43 -2.37
CA ALA A 15 -30.34 30.76 -0.96
C ALA A 15 -31.56 31.63 -0.61
N ALA A 16 -32.59 31.02 -0.02
CA ALA A 16 -33.69 31.75 0.57
C ALA A 16 -33.17 32.43 1.85
N SER A 17 -32.45 33.54 1.68
CA SER A 17 -32.14 34.46 2.76
C SER A 17 -33.43 35.20 3.15
N VAL A 18 -34.26 34.55 3.98
CA VAL A 18 -35.36 35.21 4.69
C VAL A 18 -34.74 36.06 5.79
N LEU A 19 -34.47 37.32 5.47
CA LEU A 19 -34.24 38.37 6.46
C LEU A 19 -35.55 38.62 7.22
N LEU A 20 -35.77 37.86 8.29
CA LEU A 20 -36.70 38.23 9.35
C LEU A 20 -35.89 38.74 10.54
N THR A 21 -35.73 40.07 10.58
CA THR A 21 -35.38 40.78 11.81
C THR A 21 -36.53 40.60 12.81
N GLY A 22 -36.41 39.62 13.70
CA GLY A 22 -37.26 39.42 14.85
C GLY A 22 -36.45 38.73 15.95
N CYS A 23 -36.59 39.17 17.20
CA CYS A 23 -35.95 38.58 18.37
C CYS A 23 -36.38 37.12 18.61
N GLY A 24 -35.84 36.17 17.84
CA GLY A 24 -35.95 34.74 18.02
C GLY A 24 -34.55 34.12 18.00
N GLY A 25 -34.24 33.26 18.98
CA GLY A 25 -32.99 32.50 18.97
C GLY A 25 -32.94 31.52 17.78
N GLN A 26 -31.72 31.13 17.40
CA GLN A 26 -31.42 30.13 16.36
C GLN A 26 -32.26 28.85 16.53
N SER A 27 -32.78 28.25 15.44
CA SER A 27 -33.45 26.94 15.50
C SER A 27 -32.44 25.78 15.62
N ALA A 28 -32.92 24.58 15.99
CA ALA A 28 -32.03 23.42 16.10
C ALA A 28 -31.48 22.97 14.74
N ASP A 29 -32.29 23.06 13.69
CA ASP A 29 -31.93 22.79 12.30
C ASP A 29 -30.96 23.83 11.73
N GLU A 30 -31.19 25.12 11.98
CA GLU A 30 -30.24 26.19 11.61
C GLU A 30 -28.88 25.98 12.28
N TYR A 31 -28.89 25.63 13.57
CA TYR A 31 -27.66 25.29 14.31
C TYR A 31 -26.91 24.12 13.67
N LEU A 32 -27.62 23.02 13.37
CA LEU A 32 -26.99 21.85 12.75
C LEU A 32 -26.42 22.18 11.37
N GLY A 33 -27.16 22.92 10.53
CA GLY A 33 -26.70 23.35 9.21
C GLY A 33 -25.44 24.21 9.27
N GLU A 34 -25.35 25.13 10.24
CA GLU A 34 -24.13 25.90 10.49
C GLU A 34 -22.95 25.01 10.90
N GLN A 35 -23.18 23.99 11.74
CA GLN A 35 -22.12 23.05 12.14
C GLN A 35 -21.62 22.20 10.97
N ILE A 36 -22.52 21.70 10.11
CA ILE A 36 -22.15 20.99 8.88
C ILE A 36 -21.32 21.90 7.98
N THR A 37 -21.76 23.15 7.79
CA THR A 37 -21.01 24.16 7.01
C THR A 37 -19.62 24.44 7.60
N ALA A 38 -19.50 24.47 8.93
CA ALA A 38 -18.21 24.65 9.60
C ALA A 38 -17.27 23.45 9.43
N MET A 39 -17.81 22.21 9.42
CA MET A 39 -17.00 21.01 9.17
C MET A 39 -16.36 21.02 7.78
N LYS A 40 -17.05 21.57 6.78
CA LYS A 40 -16.53 21.73 5.42
C LYS A 40 -15.30 22.66 5.31
N LYS A 41 -15.03 23.52 6.31
CA LYS A 41 -14.01 24.58 6.21
C LYS A 41 -12.81 24.38 7.13
N ASP A 42 -13.02 24.16 8.42
CA ASP A 42 -11.96 24.38 9.42
C ASP A 42 -11.82 23.26 10.47
N LYS A 43 -12.45 22.08 10.28
CA LYS A 43 -12.50 21.01 11.29
C LYS A 43 -12.05 19.65 10.75
N THR A 44 -10.80 19.54 10.29
CA THR A 44 -10.20 18.27 9.80
C THR A 44 -10.21 17.16 10.85
N ASP A 45 -10.08 17.51 12.14
CA ASP A 45 -10.02 16.53 13.23
C ASP A 45 -11.29 15.68 13.32
N ARG A 46 -12.43 16.18 12.82
CA ARG A 46 -13.72 15.49 12.78
C ARG A 46 -13.71 14.24 11.91
N PHE A 47 -12.77 14.14 10.98
CA PHE A 47 -12.62 13.00 10.07
C PHE A 47 -11.68 11.91 10.63
N SER A 48 -11.08 12.13 11.81
CA SER A 48 -10.12 11.18 12.40
C SER A 48 -10.74 9.81 12.67
N SER A 49 -11.94 9.78 13.25
CA SER A 49 -12.63 8.53 13.59
C SER A 49 -12.89 7.68 12.33
N LEU A 50 -13.41 8.32 11.26
CA LEU A 50 -13.59 7.66 9.97
C LEU A 50 -12.28 7.07 9.43
N LEU A 51 -11.19 7.85 9.44
CA LEU A 51 -9.90 7.35 8.98
C LEU A 51 -9.40 6.17 9.84
N ASP A 52 -9.50 6.28 11.16
CA ASP A 52 -9.04 5.26 12.09
C ASP A 52 -9.83 3.95 11.95
N ASP A 53 -11.16 4.05 11.76
CA ASP A 53 -12.02 2.88 11.51
C ASP A 53 -11.63 2.18 10.21
N GLN A 54 -11.44 2.94 9.12
CA GLN A 54 -11.04 2.38 7.83
C GLN A 54 -9.65 1.74 7.87
N LEU A 55 -8.69 2.33 8.59
CA LEU A 55 -7.36 1.76 8.77
C LEU A 55 -7.39 0.50 9.66
N THR A 56 -8.27 0.46 10.65
CA THR A 56 -8.50 -0.72 11.48
C THR A 56 -9.04 -1.87 10.63
N GLU A 57 -10.03 -1.61 9.78
CA GLU A 57 -10.57 -2.61 8.84
C GLU A 57 -9.47 -3.19 7.92
N LEU A 58 -8.60 -2.35 7.36
CA LEU A 58 -7.45 -2.82 6.56
C LEU A 58 -6.48 -3.70 7.36
N SER A 59 -6.24 -3.35 8.62
CA SER A 59 -5.32 -4.07 9.50
C SER A 59 -5.89 -5.44 9.89
N ASP A 60 -7.19 -5.51 10.20
CA ASP A 60 -7.88 -6.74 10.61
C ASP A 60 -7.86 -7.82 9.53
N VAL A 61 -7.91 -7.41 8.26
CA VAL A 61 -7.83 -8.34 7.12
C VAL A 61 -6.38 -8.62 6.66
N ASN A 62 -5.37 -8.03 7.32
CA ASN A 62 -3.96 -8.09 6.94
C ASN A 62 -3.73 -7.82 5.44
N MET A 63 -4.41 -6.78 4.90
CA MET A 63 -4.38 -6.52 3.45
C MET A 63 -2.97 -6.16 2.95
N TYR A 64 -2.18 -5.49 3.80
CA TYR A 64 -0.84 -5.01 3.47
C TYR A 64 0.16 -5.37 4.57
N ALA A 65 1.39 -5.69 4.18
CA ALA A 65 2.52 -5.74 5.11
C ALA A 65 3.03 -4.32 5.44
N LEU A 66 2.78 -3.37 4.54
CA LEU A 66 3.05 -1.95 4.75
C LEU A 66 2.01 -1.33 5.69
N THR A 67 2.48 -0.46 6.58
CA THR A 67 1.64 0.28 7.53
C THR A 67 1.37 1.69 7.03
N PHE A 68 0.19 2.23 7.35
CA PHE A 68 -0.14 3.62 7.04
C PHE A 68 0.85 4.59 7.71
N PRO A 69 1.56 5.44 6.94
CA PRO A 69 2.56 6.36 7.51
C PRO A 69 1.93 7.45 8.37
N GLU A 70 2.53 7.76 9.53
CA GLU A 70 2.02 8.81 10.44
C GLU A 70 2.00 10.19 9.75
N GLU A 71 3.04 10.53 8.97
CA GLU A 71 3.10 11.79 8.24
C GLU A 71 2.00 11.96 7.17
N LEU A 72 1.35 10.86 6.74
CA LEU A 72 0.27 10.89 5.77
C LEU A 72 -1.07 11.27 6.40
N ARG A 73 -1.20 11.20 7.74
CA ARG A 73 -2.46 11.42 8.45
C ARG A 73 -3.07 12.79 8.16
N ASP A 74 -2.33 13.86 8.40
CA ASP A 74 -2.81 15.23 8.21
C ASP A 74 -3.21 15.53 6.75
N PRO A 75 -2.40 15.16 5.73
CA PRO A 75 -2.81 15.24 4.33
C PRO A 75 -4.11 14.48 4.04
N TYR A 76 -4.28 13.28 4.60
CA TYR A 76 -5.45 12.46 4.36
C TYR A 76 -6.72 13.06 4.98
N LEU A 77 -6.64 13.58 6.21
CA LEU A 77 -7.76 14.27 6.85
C LEU A 77 -8.21 15.51 6.06
N LYS A 78 -7.26 16.24 5.47
CA LYS A 78 -7.58 17.36 4.56
C LYS A 78 -8.29 16.89 3.31
N PHE A 79 -7.83 15.80 2.70
CA PHE A 79 -8.50 15.20 1.55
C PHE A 79 -9.94 14.76 1.88
N LEU A 80 -10.16 14.08 3.01
CA LEU A 80 -11.50 13.68 3.45
C LEU A 80 -12.40 14.89 3.71
N GLN A 81 -11.85 15.99 4.23
CA GLN A 81 -12.60 17.24 4.36
C GLN A 81 -12.97 17.83 3.00
N THR A 82 -12.06 17.81 2.01
CA THR A 82 -12.36 18.23 0.63
C THR A 82 -13.47 17.38 0.01
N ALA A 83 -13.41 16.06 0.19
CA ALA A 83 -14.45 15.11 -0.22
C ALA A 83 -15.80 15.43 0.45
N PHE A 84 -15.82 15.65 1.76
CA PHE A 84 -17.04 16.01 2.48
C PHE A 84 -17.61 17.38 2.04
N ASN A 85 -16.74 18.32 1.70
CA ASN A 85 -17.15 19.62 1.21
C ASN A 85 -17.92 19.54 -0.12
N SER A 86 -17.63 18.56 -0.98
CA SER A 86 -18.34 18.37 -2.24
C SER A 86 -19.77 17.83 -2.07
N VAL A 87 -20.06 17.15 -0.95
CA VAL A 87 -21.40 16.61 -0.68
C VAL A 87 -22.36 17.74 -0.30
N GLU A 88 -23.49 17.85 -1.02
CA GLU A 88 -24.56 18.78 -0.67
C GLU A 88 -25.51 18.16 0.36
N PHE A 89 -25.81 18.92 1.41
CA PHE A 89 -26.65 18.48 2.53
C PHE A 89 -27.92 19.32 2.60
N GLU A 90 -29.07 18.66 2.57
CA GLU A 90 -30.37 19.28 2.81
C GLU A 90 -30.80 19.01 4.26
N VAL A 91 -30.85 20.06 5.07
CA VAL A 91 -31.25 19.97 6.49
C VAL A 91 -32.74 20.30 6.62
N ALA A 92 -33.53 19.33 7.05
CA ALA A 92 -34.96 19.49 7.27
C ALA A 92 -35.27 20.28 8.56
N SER A 93 -36.49 20.76 8.70
CA SER A 93 -36.94 21.41 9.95
C SER A 93 -36.88 20.45 11.14
N ALA A 94 -36.51 20.97 12.31
CA ALA A 94 -36.33 20.15 13.49
C ALA A 94 -37.64 19.67 14.11
N ASP A 95 -37.73 18.36 14.37
CA ASP A 95 -38.83 17.74 15.11
C ASP A 95 -38.51 17.67 16.60
N LYS A 96 -39.30 18.37 17.43
CA LYS A 96 -39.10 18.38 18.88
C LYS A 96 -39.57 17.05 19.51
N LYS A 97 -38.68 16.38 20.23
CA LYS A 97 -38.94 15.17 21.02
C LYS A 97 -39.62 15.51 22.35
N GLU A 98 -40.24 14.50 22.97
CA GLU A 98 -40.88 14.60 24.30
C GLU A 98 -39.90 14.99 25.41
N ASP A 99 -38.63 14.61 25.29
CA ASP A 99 -37.55 14.93 26.24
C ASP A 99 -37.00 16.36 26.09
N GLY A 100 -37.52 17.13 25.12
CA GLY A 100 -37.11 18.50 24.83
C GLY A 100 -35.91 18.64 23.89
N ASN A 101 -35.30 17.53 23.46
CA ASN A 101 -34.30 17.50 22.39
C ASN A 101 -34.98 17.51 21.01
N TYR A 102 -34.19 17.54 19.95
CA TYR A 102 -34.67 17.66 18.58
C TYR A 102 -34.11 16.54 17.71
N LYS A 103 -34.91 16.09 16.75
CA LYS A 103 -34.48 15.27 15.61
C LYS A 103 -34.41 16.16 14.39
N VAL A 104 -33.34 16.03 13.62
CA VAL A 104 -33.18 16.77 12.36
C VAL A 104 -32.80 15.76 11.29
N GLN A 105 -33.61 15.67 10.24
CA GLN A 105 -33.29 14.85 9.08
C GLN A 105 -32.32 15.60 8.18
N VAL A 106 -31.28 14.91 7.71
CA VAL A 106 -30.31 15.42 6.76
C VAL A 106 -30.27 14.49 5.56
N THR A 107 -30.67 15.02 4.41
CA THR A 107 -30.68 14.30 3.13
C THR A 107 -29.48 14.68 2.29
N PHE A 108 -28.83 13.70 1.67
CA PHE A 108 -27.63 13.90 0.84
C PHE A 108 -27.43 12.70 -0.08
N SER A 109 -26.60 12.86 -1.12
CA SER A 109 -26.07 11.73 -1.90
C SER A 109 -24.60 11.52 -1.52
N PRO A 110 -24.21 10.32 -1.03
CA PRO A 110 -22.85 10.08 -0.56
C PRO A 110 -21.86 10.16 -1.74
N LEU A 111 -20.66 10.67 -1.49
CA LEU A 111 -19.60 10.68 -2.49
C LEU A 111 -18.94 9.31 -2.54
N ASP A 112 -18.88 8.70 -3.73
CA ASP A 112 -18.08 7.50 -3.97
C ASP A 112 -16.67 7.91 -4.37
N ILE A 113 -15.74 7.91 -3.41
CA ILE A 113 -14.37 8.36 -3.63
C ILE A 113 -13.65 7.45 -4.63
N ALA A 114 -13.90 6.14 -4.60
CA ALA A 114 -13.26 5.20 -5.52
C ALA A 114 -13.67 5.47 -6.97
N LYS A 115 -14.97 5.65 -7.25
CA LYS A 115 -15.42 5.99 -8.61
C LYS A 115 -14.89 7.34 -9.05
N THR A 116 -15.08 8.36 -8.21
CA THR A 116 -14.67 9.74 -8.48
C THR A 116 -13.18 9.86 -8.82
N THR A 117 -12.33 9.16 -8.09
CA THR A 117 -10.87 9.28 -8.21
C THR A 117 -10.25 8.23 -9.15
N LYS A 118 -11.04 7.32 -9.70
CA LYS A 118 -10.53 6.16 -10.45
C LYS A 118 -9.55 6.52 -11.57
N GLU A 119 -9.96 7.42 -12.46
CA GLU A 119 -9.13 7.81 -13.62
C GLU A 119 -7.84 8.51 -13.17
N ALA A 120 -7.94 9.38 -12.17
CA ALA A 120 -6.78 10.07 -11.59
C ALA A 120 -5.80 9.11 -10.92
N ASN A 121 -6.31 8.17 -10.12
CA ASN A 121 -5.51 7.17 -9.43
C ASN A 121 -4.80 6.25 -10.43
N ASP A 122 -5.53 5.73 -11.42
CA ASP A 122 -4.98 4.83 -12.45
C ASP A 122 -3.86 5.54 -13.25
N ALA A 123 -4.09 6.78 -13.68
CA ALA A 123 -3.09 7.56 -14.43
C ALA A 123 -1.85 7.89 -13.57
N TYR A 124 -2.04 8.18 -12.28
CA TYR A 124 -0.96 8.47 -11.36
C TYR A 124 -0.05 7.24 -11.17
N VAL A 125 -0.62 6.08 -10.85
CA VAL A 125 0.17 4.86 -10.58
C VAL A 125 0.89 4.35 -11.83
N GLU A 126 0.32 4.57 -13.02
CA GLU A 126 1.00 4.29 -14.30
C GLU A 126 2.25 5.17 -14.47
N ALA A 127 2.18 6.43 -14.06
CA ALA A 127 3.28 7.40 -14.18
C ALA A 127 4.27 7.40 -13.00
N MET A 128 3.91 6.79 -11.86
CA MET A 128 4.66 6.83 -10.60
C MET A 128 6.13 6.46 -10.76
N GLN A 129 7.04 7.20 -10.09
CA GLN A 129 8.50 7.03 -10.19
C GLN A 129 9.21 6.89 -8.83
N GLY A 130 8.56 7.19 -7.70
CA GLY A 130 9.12 7.00 -6.37
C GLY A 130 8.61 5.75 -5.67
N THR A 131 9.30 5.42 -4.57
CA THR A 131 9.01 4.25 -3.73
C THR A 131 8.66 4.62 -2.30
N ASN A 132 8.59 5.92 -1.99
CA ASN A 132 8.20 6.40 -0.67
C ASN A 132 6.67 6.48 -0.60
N LEU A 133 6.05 5.61 0.20
CA LEU A 133 4.60 5.51 0.33
C LEU A 133 3.95 6.83 0.76
N ALA A 134 4.54 7.56 1.70
CA ALA A 134 3.97 8.81 2.19
C ALA A 134 4.03 9.90 1.12
N GLU A 135 5.19 10.09 0.49
CA GLU A 135 5.38 11.11 -0.55
C GLU A 135 4.47 10.86 -1.77
N GLU A 136 4.42 9.62 -2.26
CA GLU A 136 3.59 9.24 -3.41
C GLU A 136 2.10 9.36 -3.09
N SER A 137 1.67 8.96 -1.88
CA SER A 137 0.28 9.12 -1.46
C SER A 137 -0.10 10.60 -1.35
N VAL A 138 0.74 11.47 -0.78
CA VAL A 138 0.48 12.92 -0.70
C VAL A 138 0.31 13.53 -2.10
N ALA A 139 1.18 13.16 -3.04
CA ALA A 139 1.10 13.65 -4.41
C ALA A 139 -0.16 13.15 -5.14
N LEU A 140 -0.57 11.90 -4.92
CA LEU A 140 -1.84 11.40 -5.44
C LEU A 140 -3.04 12.12 -4.82
N LEU A 141 -3.04 12.38 -3.50
CA LEU A 141 -4.15 13.07 -2.83
C LEU A 141 -4.45 14.44 -3.43
N ALA A 142 -3.43 15.18 -3.87
CA ALA A 142 -3.64 16.44 -4.59
C ALA A 142 -4.42 16.24 -5.90
N THR A 143 -4.08 15.20 -6.66
CA THR A 143 -4.78 14.85 -7.91
C THR A 143 -6.20 14.34 -7.64
N ALA A 144 -6.38 13.57 -6.57
CA ALA A 144 -7.67 13.05 -6.13
C ALA A 144 -8.61 14.18 -5.67
N SER A 145 -8.10 15.16 -4.90
CA SER A 145 -8.86 16.36 -4.53
C SER A 145 -9.34 17.12 -5.77
N ASP A 146 -8.49 17.27 -6.77
CA ASP A 146 -8.84 17.90 -8.05
C ASP A 146 -10.00 17.16 -8.77
N ALA A 147 -10.00 15.82 -8.72
CA ALA A 147 -11.05 15.00 -9.31
C ALA A 147 -12.39 15.18 -8.57
N VAL A 148 -12.35 15.18 -7.24
CA VAL A 148 -13.50 15.44 -6.35
C VAL A 148 -14.15 16.79 -6.67
N GLU A 149 -13.36 17.85 -6.89
CA GLU A 149 -13.90 19.18 -7.18
C GLU A 149 -14.50 19.28 -8.58
N LYS A 150 -13.95 18.56 -9.57
CA LYS A 150 -14.30 18.72 -10.99
C LYS A 150 -15.41 17.79 -11.46
N ASN A 151 -15.39 16.53 -11.02
CA ASN A 151 -16.29 15.49 -11.51
C ASN A 151 -16.65 14.49 -10.39
N PRO A 152 -17.32 14.94 -9.33
CA PRO A 152 -17.73 14.06 -8.25
C PRO A 152 -18.78 13.06 -8.72
N GLU A 153 -18.61 11.80 -8.33
CA GLU A 153 -19.59 10.74 -8.56
C GLU A 153 -20.28 10.37 -7.24
N TYR A 154 -21.60 10.52 -7.23
CA TYR A 154 -22.42 10.29 -6.04
C TYR A 154 -23.19 8.97 -6.12
N GLY A 155 -23.40 8.37 -4.95
CA GLY A 155 -24.28 7.24 -4.74
C GLY A 155 -25.77 7.61 -4.76
N VAL A 156 -26.59 6.73 -4.20
CA VAL A 156 -28.04 6.94 -4.10
C VAL A 156 -28.33 7.92 -2.97
N GLU A 157 -29.22 8.87 -3.21
CA GLU A 157 -29.70 9.79 -2.19
C GLU A 157 -30.25 9.03 -0.97
N THR A 158 -29.85 9.50 0.21
CA THR A 158 -30.20 8.90 1.49
C THR A 158 -30.51 9.99 2.50
N THR A 159 -31.12 9.59 3.62
CA THR A 159 -31.46 10.49 4.72
C THR A 159 -31.00 9.89 6.04
N THR A 160 -30.23 10.66 6.80
CA THR A 160 -29.83 10.33 8.16
C THR A 160 -30.59 11.22 9.14
N GLU A 161 -30.95 10.69 10.31
CA GLU A 161 -31.55 11.46 11.40
C GLU A 161 -30.50 11.76 12.45
N LEU A 162 -30.35 13.04 12.82
CA LEU A 162 -29.38 13.49 13.82
C LEU A 162 -30.08 14.08 15.05
N GLU A 163 -29.56 13.80 16.23
CA GLU A 163 -30.05 14.38 17.49
C GLU A 163 -29.35 15.71 17.81
N VAL A 164 -30.15 16.76 17.98
CA VAL A 164 -29.70 18.06 18.48
C VAL A 164 -30.23 18.28 19.89
N LYS A 165 -29.32 18.35 20.87
CA LYS A 165 -29.67 18.53 22.28
C LYS A 165 -29.80 20.00 22.63
N LYS A 166 -30.86 20.34 23.37
CA LYS A 166 -31.06 21.70 23.89
C LYS A 166 -30.60 21.82 25.34
N LYS A 167 -29.72 22.79 25.60
CA LYS A 167 -29.21 23.11 26.94
C LYS A 167 -29.47 24.59 27.23
N GLY A 168 -30.55 24.88 27.94
CA GLY A 168 -31.03 26.25 28.13
C GLY A 168 -31.39 26.89 26.79
N ASP A 169 -30.71 28.00 26.46
CA ASP A 169 -30.88 28.72 25.19
C ASP A 169 -29.88 28.29 24.10
N SER A 170 -29.08 27.24 24.36
CA SER A 170 -28.05 26.75 23.43
C SER A 170 -28.37 25.36 22.88
N TYR A 171 -27.77 25.05 21.73
CA TYR A 171 -27.84 23.74 21.08
C TYR A 171 -26.47 23.06 21.07
N SER A 172 -26.47 21.73 21.02
CA SER A 172 -25.27 20.92 20.89
C SER A 172 -25.58 19.63 20.16
N VAL A 173 -24.64 19.18 19.33
CA VAL A 173 -24.66 17.87 18.66
C VAL A 173 -23.48 17.08 19.21
N SER A 174 -23.66 15.77 19.43
CA SER A 174 -22.60 14.94 19.99
C SER A 174 -21.60 14.50 18.91
N ASP A 175 -20.38 14.17 19.31
CA ASP A 175 -19.34 13.72 18.37
C ASP A 175 -19.78 12.48 17.57
N LYS A 176 -20.47 11.55 18.24
CA LYS A 176 -21.08 10.37 17.62
C LYS A 176 -22.02 10.71 16.45
N GLU A 177 -22.84 11.75 16.59
CA GLU A 177 -23.78 12.16 15.53
C GLU A 177 -23.02 12.71 14.31
N TYR A 178 -21.91 13.43 14.55
CA TYR A 178 -21.04 13.86 13.46
C TYR A 178 -20.34 12.69 12.77
N GLU A 179 -19.85 11.73 13.54
CA GLU A 179 -19.22 10.50 13.02
C GLU A 179 -20.20 9.73 12.13
N GLU A 180 -21.45 9.53 12.58
CA GLU A 180 -22.49 8.86 11.80
C GLU A 180 -22.80 9.60 10.49
N LEU A 181 -22.89 10.94 10.51
CA LEU A 181 -23.09 11.72 9.29
C LEU A 181 -21.90 11.62 8.33
N ILE A 182 -20.67 11.77 8.86
CA ILE A 182 -19.44 11.74 8.06
C ILE A 182 -19.28 10.38 7.39
N SER A 183 -19.37 9.29 8.15
CA SER A 183 -19.23 7.93 7.64
C SER A 183 -20.33 7.56 6.64
N ALA A 184 -21.56 8.07 6.83
CA ALA A 184 -22.63 7.85 5.86
C ALA A 184 -22.45 8.65 4.56
N SER A 185 -21.71 9.76 4.58
CA SER A 185 -21.55 10.68 3.44
C SER A 185 -20.37 10.38 2.51
N LEU A 186 -19.40 9.58 2.96
CA LEU A 186 -18.18 9.26 2.20
C LEU A 186 -18.01 7.75 2.08
N GLU A 187 -18.03 7.26 0.84
CA GLU A 187 -17.79 5.85 0.52
C GLU A 187 -16.39 5.63 -0.04
N ASN A 188 -15.80 4.47 0.25
CA ASN A 188 -14.50 4.03 -0.28
C ASN A 188 -13.35 5.02 0.01
N CYS A 189 -13.27 5.48 1.26
CA CYS A 189 -12.41 6.58 1.69
C CYS A 189 -10.92 6.35 1.45
N LEU A 190 -10.46 5.09 1.43
CA LEU A 190 -9.05 4.74 1.27
C LEU A 190 -8.61 4.53 -0.19
N ALA A 191 -9.48 4.72 -1.18
CA ALA A 191 -9.17 4.39 -2.57
C ALA A 191 -7.89 5.05 -3.13
N PRO A 192 -7.57 6.33 -2.86
CA PRO A 192 -6.27 6.90 -3.23
C PRO A 192 -5.08 6.22 -2.52
N TYR A 193 -5.16 6.00 -1.21
CA TYR A 193 -4.11 5.28 -0.47
C TYR A 193 -3.89 3.87 -1.03
N ASP A 194 -4.98 3.13 -1.25
CA ASP A 194 -4.94 1.78 -1.79
C ASP A 194 -4.27 1.74 -3.17
N ALA A 195 -4.50 2.73 -4.03
CA ALA A 195 -3.89 2.77 -5.35
C ALA A 195 -2.35 2.75 -5.28
N VAL A 196 -1.75 3.58 -4.41
CA VAL A 196 -0.29 3.63 -4.21
C VAL A 196 0.20 2.44 -3.39
N CYS A 197 -0.47 2.12 -2.29
CA CYS A 197 -0.08 1.06 -1.37
C CYS A 197 -0.05 -0.30 -2.07
N ASN A 198 -1.01 -0.60 -2.95
CA ASN A 198 -1.01 -1.85 -3.72
C ASN A 198 0.27 -2.04 -4.55
N ILE A 199 0.75 -1.00 -5.22
CA ILE A 199 1.97 -1.06 -6.04
C ILE A 199 3.20 -1.24 -5.14
N LEU A 200 3.31 -0.45 -4.07
CA LEU A 200 4.48 -0.49 -3.20
C LEU A 200 4.52 -1.74 -2.31
N ASN A 201 3.36 -2.29 -1.94
CA ASN A 201 3.29 -3.55 -1.21
C ASN A 201 3.72 -4.74 -2.09
N ALA A 202 3.36 -4.74 -3.38
CA ALA A 202 3.86 -5.73 -4.33
C ALA A 202 5.39 -5.62 -4.53
N ARG A 203 5.92 -4.39 -4.57
CA ARG A 203 7.37 -4.14 -4.59
C ARG A 203 8.05 -4.71 -3.35
N ASP A 204 7.49 -4.40 -2.17
CA ASP A 204 8.01 -4.83 -0.88
C ASP A 204 7.99 -6.36 -0.74
N LEU A 205 6.96 -7.03 -1.26
CA LEU A 205 6.89 -8.50 -1.33
C LEU A 205 8.06 -9.10 -2.11
N LEU A 206 8.34 -8.61 -3.33
CA LEU A 206 9.43 -9.14 -4.15
C LEU A 206 10.79 -8.85 -3.50
N GLN A 207 10.97 -7.66 -2.93
CA GLN A 207 12.18 -7.32 -2.18
C GLN A 207 12.36 -8.28 -0.99
N ALA A 208 11.33 -8.48 -0.19
CA ALA A 208 11.34 -9.38 0.96
C ALA A 208 11.61 -10.83 0.57
N TYR A 209 11.05 -11.29 -0.54
CA TYR A 209 11.33 -12.62 -1.09
C TYR A 209 12.82 -12.77 -1.45
N LEU A 210 13.40 -11.81 -2.18
CA LEU A 210 14.82 -11.85 -2.55
C LEU A 210 15.75 -11.74 -1.32
N ASP A 211 15.42 -10.87 -0.37
CA ASP A 211 16.19 -10.70 0.87
C ASP A 211 16.14 -11.98 1.72
N ALA A 212 14.98 -12.64 1.80
CA ALA A 212 14.86 -13.94 2.45
C ALA A 212 15.65 -15.04 1.70
N SER A 213 15.54 -15.13 0.37
CA SER A 213 16.21 -16.14 -0.46
C SER A 213 17.74 -16.03 -0.44
N PHE A 214 18.28 -14.81 -0.50
CA PHE A 214 19.73 -14.60 -0.67
C PHE A 214 20.44 -14.16 0.61
N LYS A 215 19.78 -13.40 1.47
CA LYS A 215 20.43 -12.82 2.66
C LYS A 215 20.04 -13.49 3.96
N GLY A 216 18.99 -14.33 3.94
CA GLY A 216 18.40 -14.89 5.16
C GLY A 216 17.77 -13.80 6.03
N GLU A 217 17.23 -12.74 5.42
CA GLU A 217 16.58 -11.63 6.10
C GLU A 217 15.05 -11.83 6.08
N PHE A 218 14.47 -12.33 7.17
CA PHE A 218 13.07 -12.82 7.15
C PHE A 218 12.03 -11.81 7.62
N THR A 219 12.42 -10.67 8.22
CA THR A 219 11.47 -9.78 8.91
C THR A 219 10.31 -9.31 8.03
N GLN A 220 10.59 -8.83 6.82
CA GLN A 220 9.52 -8.40 5.90
C GLN A 220 8.82 -9.61 5.25
N TYR A 221 9.56 -10.67 4.96
CA TYR A 221 8.99 -11.89 4.37
C TYR A 221 7.92 -12.52 5.27
N MET A 222 8.16 -12.56 6.58
CA MET A 222 7.19 -13.04 7.56
C MET A 222 5.91 -12.18 7.58
N LYS A 223 6.02 -10.86 7.43
CA LYS A 223 4.85 -9.97 7.38
C LYS A 223 3.98 -10.24 6.15
N HIS A 224 4.59 -10.48 5.00
CA HIS A 224 3.86 -10.80 3.76
C HIS A 224 3.25 -12.20 3.75
N THR A 225 3.91 -13.17 4.39
CA THR A 225 3.52 -14.59 4.27
C THR A 225 2.78 -15.13 5.49
N GLY A 226 2.83 -14.42 6.62
CA GLY A 226 2.33 -14.91 7.91
C GLY A 226 3.15 -16.06 8.51
N LYS A 227 4.31 -16.39 7.93
CA LYS A 227 5.21 -17.44 8.42
C LYS A 227 5.87 -17.05 9.75
N THR A 228 6.16 -18.05 10.58
CA THR A 228 7.07 -17.85 11.72
C THR A 228 8.52 -17.75 11.26
N GLU A 229 9.40 -17.30 12.15
CA GLU A 229 10.83 -17.24 11.89
C GLU A 229 11.41 -18.64 11.64
N GLU A 230 10.96 -19.64 12.38
CA GLU A 230 11.37 -21.04 12.18
C GLU A 230 10.92 -21.58 10.83
N GLU A 231 9.72 -21.26 10.37
CA GLU A 231 9.22 -21.67 9.05
C GLU A 231 9.96 -20.97 7.91
N ALA A 232 10.29 -19.68 8.08
CA ALA A 232 11.08 -18.93 7.11
C ALA A 232 12.52 -19.46 7.04
N GLN A 233 13.14 -19.75 8.19
CA GLN A 233 14.46 -20.36 8.30
C GLN A 233 14.49 -21.75 7.66
N ALA A 234 13.50 -22.61 7.95
CA ALA A 234 13.41 -23.95 7.37
C ALA A 234 13.21 -23.91 5.85
N TRP A 235 12.45 -22.92 5.34
CA TRP A 235 12.32 -22.69 3.90
C TRP A 235 13.65 -22.22 3.27
N TYR A 236 14.37 -21.31 3.93
CA TYR A 236 15.67 -20.81 3.46
C TYR A 236 16.74 -21.91 3.39
N GLU A 237 16.70 -22.88 4.31
CA GLU A 237 17.65 -24.00 4.38
C GLU A 237 17.15 -25.28 3.70
N ALA A 238 16.01 -25.22 2.99
CA ALA A 238 15.40 -26.38 2.37
C ALA A 238 16.30 -27.02 1.29
N ASP A 239 16.05 -28.30 1.02
CA ASP A 239 16.62 -29.07 -0.10
C ASP A 239 18.16 -29.03 -0.21
N GLY A 240 18.84 -28.86 0.93
CA GLY A 240 20.30 -28.85 0.98
C GLY A 240 20.92 -27.63 0.30
N THR A 241 20.20 -26.50 0.25
CA THR A 241 20.63 -25.26 -0.44
C THR A 241 22.05 -24.81 -0.04
N PHE A 242 22.50 -25.12 1.19
CA PHE A 242 23.84 -24.79 1.69
C PHE A 242 24.66 -26.03 2.05
N ASP A 243 24.22 -27.23 1.65
CA ASP A 243 24.93 -28.45 1.96
C ASP A 243 26.28 -28.46 1.23
N PRO A 244 27.37 -28.76 1.94
CA PRO A 244 28.66 -28.93 1.31
C PRO A 244 28.65 -30.15 0.37
N PRO A 245 29.63 -30.25 -0.55
CA PRO A 245 29.82 -31.48 -1.32
C PRO A 245 29.90 -32.72 -0.41
N SER A 246 29.22 -33.80 -0.78
CA SER A 246 29.13 -35.02 0.05
C SER A 246 30.47 -35.66 0.42
N ASP A 247 31.49 -35.41 -0.41
CA ASP A 247 32.83 -35.99 -0.26
C ASP A 247 33.79 -35.04 0.47
N LEU A 248 33.32 -33.88 0.92
CA LEU A 248 34.10 -32.92 1.69
C LEU A 248 34.45 -33.52 3.06
N SER A 249 35.72 -33.42 3.48
CA SER A 249 36.11 -33.86 4.84
C SER A 249 35.31 -33.09 5.90
N SER A 250 34.75 -33.80 6.88
CA SER A 250 33.78 -33.26 7.85
C SER A 250 34.24 -32.03 8.64
N GLN A 251 35.56 -31.88 8.86
CA GLN A 251 36.13 -30.71 9.53
C GLN A 251 35.97 -29.39 8.74
N TYR A 252 35.60 -29.45 7.46
CA TYR A 252 35.41 -28.30 6.59
C TYR A 252 33.94 -27.98 6.28
N GLU A 253 32.99 -28.87 6.62
CA GLU A 253 31.56 -28.74 6.29
C GLU A 253 30.98 -27.40 6.78
N GLU A 254 31.15 -27.09 8.06
CA GLU A 254 30.62 -25.85 8.65
C GLU A 254 31.20 -24.59 7.98
N ARG A 255 32.50 -24.60 7.70
CA ARG A 255 33.19 -23.49 7.03
C ARG A 255 32.70 -23.31 5.59
N CYS A 256 32.46 -24.40 4.88
CA CYS A 256 31.92 -24.38 3.52
C CYS A 256 30.52 -23.76 3.49
N SER A 257 29.60 -24.26 4.31
CA SER A 257 28.23 -23.72 4.41
C SER A 257 28.24 -22.25 4.84
N ALA A 258 29.13 -21.86 5.77
CA ALA A 258 29.29 -20.47 6.17
C ALA A 258 29.78 -19.58 5.02
N ALA A 259 30.75 -20.06 4.23
CA ALA A 259 31.25 -19.34 3.06
C ALA A 259 30.14 -19.12 2.01
N TYR A 260 29.33 -20.13 1.69
CA TYR A 260 28.18 -19.98 0.78
C TYR A 260 27.18 -18.94 1.28
N LYS A 261 26.74 -19.03 2.54
CA LYS A 261 25.82 -18.06 3.14
C LYS A 261 26.39 -16.64 3.10
N ASN A 262 27.70 -16.49 3.33
CA ASN A 262 28.36 -15.18 3.27
C ASN A 262 28.46 -14.62 1.84
N ILE A 263 28.65 -15.46 0.83
CA ILE A 263 28.60 -15.03 -0.58
C ILE A 263 27.20 -14.52 -0.93
N LEU A 264 26.16 -15.29 -0.60
CA LEU A 264 24.77 -14.95 -0.96
C LEU A 264 24.29 -13.66 -0.27
N LYS A 265 24.66 -13.44 1.00
CA LYS A 265 24.40 -12.19 1.73
C LYS A 265 24.94 -10.93 1.04
N GLN A 266 25.95 -11.09 0.18
CA GLN A 266 26.58 -10.01 -0.55
C GLN A 266 26.01 -9.80 -1.96
N CYS A 267 24.93 -10.51 -2.32
CA CYS A 267 24.20 -10.26 -3.56
C CYS A 267 23.62 -8.83 -3.59
N LYS A 268 23.66 -8.23 -4.78
CA LYS A 268 23.27 -6.83 -5.00
C LYS A 268 22.15 -6.76 -6.01
N TYR A 269 21.01 -6.26 -5.57
CA TYR A 269 19.84 -6.04 -6.40
C TYR A 269 19.01 -4.86 -5.89
N SER A 270 18.24 -4.25 -6.78
CA SER A 270 17.22 -3.27 -6.46
C SER A 270 15.94 -3.57 -7.23
N VAL A 271 14.82 -3.66 -6.51
CA VAL A 271 13.50 -3.86 -7.10
C VAL A 271 12.92 -2.50 -7.51
N GLY A 272 12.55 -2.38 -8.79
CA GLY A 272 11.89 -1.21 -9.37
C GLY A 272 10.42 -1.09 -8.97
N ILE A 273 9.69 -0.18 -9.62
CA ILE A 273 8.26 0.04 -9.34
C ILE A 273 7.43 -0.94 -10.17
N PRO A 274 6.57 -1.76 -9.54
CA PRO A 274 5.70 -2.68 -10.27
C PRO A 274 4.75 -1.95 -11.22
N ARG A 275 4.63 -2.47 -12.44
CA ARG A 275 3.68 -2.00 -13.46
C ARG A 275 2.60 -3.04 -13.65
N LYS A 276 1.36 -2.64 -13.40
CA LYS A 276 0.19 -3.51 -13.43
C LYS A 276 -0.08 -3.99 -14.85
N ILE A 277 -0.26 -5.30 -15.02
CA ILE A 277 -0.61 -5.94 -16.30
C ILE A 277 -2.13 -6.02 -16.44
N ASP A 278 -2.80 -6.48 -15.38
CA ASP A 278 -4.25 -6.62 -15.32
C ASP A 278 -4.80 -6.40 -13.90
N SER A 279 -6.10 -6.68 -13.69
CA SER A 279 -6.79 -6.45 -12.42
C SER A 279 -6.51 -7.47 -11.30
N LEU A 280 -5.80 -8.59 -11.55
CA LEU A 280 -5.70 -9.76 -10.67
C LEU A 280 -4.28 -9.98 -10.11
N PHE A 281 -3.74 -9.02 -9.36
CA PHE A 281 -2.38 -9.09 -8.76
C PHE A 281 -1.32 -9.61 -9.75
N ASN A 282 -1.26 -9.00 -10.93
CA ASN A 282 -0.29 -9.34 -11.95
C ASN A 282 0.50 -8.08 -12.31
N TYR A 283 1.82 -8.12 -12.08
CA TYR A 283 2.72 -7.02 -12.34
C TYR A 283 3.91 -7.47 -13.18
N THR A 284 4.47 -6.52 -13.93
CA THR A 284 5.88 -6.61 -14.36
C THR A 284 6.72 -5.75 -13.43
N VAL A 285 7.92 -6.22 -13.09
CA VAL A 285 8.85 -5.49 -12.22
C VAL A 285 10.24 -5.56 -12.81
N ASP A 286 10.86 -4.40 -13.01
CA ASP A 286 12.28 -4.34 -13.37
C ASP A 286 13.12 -4.54 -12.11
N VAL A 287 14.02 -5.52 -12.16
CA VAL A 287 15.01 -5.78 -11.10
C VAL A 287 16.39 -5.51 -11.68
N THR A 288 17.07 -4.53 -11.11
CA THR A 288 18.47 -4.24 -11.46
C THR A 288 19.38 -5.04 -10.54
N VAL A 289 20.34 -5.74 -11.13
CA VAL A 289 21.19 -6.73 -10.48
C VAL A 289 22.64 -6.43 -10.83
N THR A 290 23.52 -6.49 -9.84
CA THR A 290 24.96 -6.65 -10.07
C THR A 290 25.31 -8.11 -9.73
N PRO A 291 25.45 -9.00 -10.74
CA PRO A 291 25.62 -10.43 -10.52
C PRO A 291 26.79 -10.73 -9.58
N ASN A 292 26.57 -11.60 -8.60
CA ASN A 292 27.64 -12.10 -7.74
C ASN A 292 28.19 -13.40 -8.33
N ASN A 293 29.23 -13.31 -9.16
CA ASN A 293 29.85 -14.44 -9.85
C ASN A 293 30.72 -15.31 -8.94
N SER A 294 30.78 -15.00 -7.64
CA SER A 294 31.67 -15.64 -6.67
C SER A 294 31.52 -17.16 -6.60
N VAL A 295 30.30 -17.70 -6.60
CA VAL A 295 30.09 -19.16 -6.53
C VAL A 295 30.64 -19.83 -7.79
N LYS A 296 30.27 -19.31 -8.97
CA LYS A 296 30.75 -19.79 -10.26
C LYS A 296 32.28 -19.73 -10.37
N GLN A 297 32.89 -18.59 -10.04
CA GLN A 297 34.34 -18.41 -10.17
C GLN A 297 35.13 -19.24 -9.14
N ALA A 298 34.63 -19.36 -7.91
CA ALA A 298 35.22 -20.24 -6.90
C ALA A 298 35.25 -21.70 -7.38
N TYR A 299 34.16 -22.17 -7.98
CA TYR A 299 34.10 -23.52 -8.54
C TYR A 299 35.05 -23.67 -9.74
N GLU A 300 35.03 -22.74 -10.70
CA GLU A 300 35.93 -22.77 -11.87
C GLU A 300 37.41 -22.79 -11.45
N GLU A 301 37.78 -22.00 -10.44
CA GLU A 301 39.13 -21.97 -9.87
C GLU A 301 39.50 -23.29 -9.21
N PHE A 302 38.59 -23.88 -8.44
CA PHE A 302 38.80 -25.19 -7.82
C PHE A 302 38.98 -26.29 -8.88
N SER A 303 38.09 -26.35 -9.88
CA SER A 303 38.10 -27.35 -10.95
C SER A 303 39.33 -27.25 -11.87
N ALA A 304 40.00 -26.09 -11.92
CA ALA A 304 41.24 -25.92 -12.67
C ALA A 304 42.47 -26.52 -11.98
N ARG A 305 42.37 -26.89 -10.70
CA ARG A 305 43.47 -27.45 -9.90
C ARG A 305 43.48 -28.98 -9.94
N SER A 306 44.63 -29.56 -9.62
CA SER A 306 44.79 -31.01 -9.43
C SER A 306 45.16 -31.30 -7.99
N PHE A 307 44.50 -32.29 -7.38
CA PHE A 307 44.68 -32.66 -5.98
C PHE A 307 45.07 -34.13 -5.87
N TYR A 308 45.90 -34.47 -4.88
CA TYR A 308 46.40 -35.83 -4.67
C TYR A 308 45.77 -36.52 -3.46
N SER A 309 44.85 -35.83 -2.75
CA SER A 309 44.03 -36.39 -1.68
C SER A 309 42.71 -35.62 -1.50
N ILE A 310 41.70 -36.28 -0.91
CA ILE A 310 40.43 -35.64 -0.52
C ILE A 310 40.67 -34.52 0.49
N GLU A 311 41.64 -34.69 1.39
CA GLU A 311 41.94 -33.69 2.41
C GLU A 311 42.51 -32.40 1.79
N GLU A 312 43.45 -32.53 0.86
CA GLU A 312 44.01 -31.40 0.11
C GLU A 312 42.93 -30.69 -0.72
N ALA A 313 42.06 -31.47 -1.38
CA ALA A 313 40.94 -30.93 -2.13
C ALA A 313 39.94 -30.20 -1.23
N SER A 314 39.58 -30.77 -0.07
CA SER A 314 38.61 -30.20 0.86
C SER A 314 39.10 -28.88 1.46
N ALA A 315 40.39 -28.82 1.84
CA ALA A 315 41.02 -27.60 2.33
C ALA A 315 40.98 -26.50 1.25
N ALA A 316 41.41 -26.83 0.04
CA ALA A 316 41.45 -25.88 -1.06
C ALA A 316 40.04 -25.40 -1.46
N TYR A 317 39.05 -26.29 -1.49
CA TYR A 317 37.66 -25.94 -1.81
C TYR A 317 37.16 -24.84 -0.87
N VAL A 318 37.24 -25.08 0.43
CA VAL A 318 36.75 -24.13 1.43
C VAL A 318 37.56 -22.84 1.45
N GLU A 319 38.89 -22.90 1.34
CA GLU A 319 39.73 -21.69 1.30
C GLU A 319 39.42 -20.79 0.10
N ILE A 320 39.13 -21.37 -1.07
CA ILE A 320 38.73 -20.61 -2.26
C ILE A 320 37.38 -19.93 -1.99
N PHE A 321 36.37 -20.67 -1.52
CA PHE A 321 35.05 -20.11 -1.24
C PHE A 321 35.10 -19.03 -0.14
N GLU A 322 35.90 -19.21 0.90
CA GLU A 322 36.15 -18.18 1.93
C GLU A 322 36.80 -16.93 1.35
N SER A 323 37.72 -17.08 0.39
CA SER A 323 38.35 -15.93 -0.31
C SER A 323 37.31 -15.12 -1.10
N TYR A 324 36.42 -15.78 -1.84
CA TYR A 324 35.34 -15.10 -2.56
C TYR A 324 34.26 -14.55 -1.61
N ALA A 325 34.01 -15.21 -0.47
CA ALA A 325 33.18 -14.65 0.58
C ALA A 325 33.78 -13.38 1.19
N ALA A 326 35.11 -13.27 1.31
CA ALA A 326 35.78 -12.07 1.80
C ALA A 326 35.90 -10.96 0.75
N SER A 327 35.97 -11.33 -0.53
CA SER A 327 36.13 -10.40 -1.66
C SER A 327 35.29 -10.86 -2.86
N PRO A 328 33.99 -10.52 -2.89
CA PRO A 328 33.09 -11.00 -3.95
C PRO A 328 33.50 -10.54 -5.35
N ALA A 329 33.31 -11.43 -6.32
CA ALA A 329 33.54 -11.14 -7.73
C ALA A 329 32.23 -10.70 -8.41
N TYR A 330 32.06 -9.41 -8.61
CA TYR A 330 30.88 -8.85 -9.24
C TYR A 330 30.99 -8.78 -10.78
N GLY A 331 29.87 -9.06 -11.45
CA GLY A 331 29.69 -8.84 -12.88
C GLY A 331 29.29 -7.42 -13.25
N GLU A 332 29.02 -7.20 -14.53
CA GLU A 332 28.42 -5.95 -15.00
C GLU A 332 26.96 -5.87 -14.56
N GLU A 333 26.52 -4.67 -14.20
CA GLU A 333 25.13 -4.40 -13.84
C GLU A 333 24.20 -4.67 -15.03
N THR A 334 23.07 -5.31 -14.75
CA THR A 334 22.05 -5.63 -15.75
C THR A 334 20.65 -5.48 -15.15
N THR A 335 19.65 -5.32 -15.99
CA THR A 335 18.24 -5.21 -15.57
C THR A 335 17.44 -6.33 -16.22
N MET A 336 16.62 -7.00 -15.42
CA MET A 336 15.66 -8.00 -15.88
C MET A 336 14.25 -7.56 -15.53
N THR A 337 13.33 -7.68 -16.48
CA THR A 337 11.90 -7.56 -16.20
C THR A 337 11.35 -8.93 -15.83
N VAL A 338 10.69 -9.04 -14.68
CA VAL A 338 10.05 -10.28 -14.21
C VAL A 338 8.55 -10.11 -14.02
N GLU A 339 7.79 -11.17 -14.27
CA GLU A 339 6.39 -11.24 -13.87
C GLU A 339 6.24 -11.56 -12.38
N LEU A 340 5.49 -10.73 -11.67
CA LEU A 340 5.13 -10.91 -10.27
C LEU A 340 3.63 -11.20 -10.17
N SER A 341 3.32 -12.44 -9.79
CA SER A 341 1.98 -12.94 -9.48
C SER A 341 2.09 -14.03 -8.42
N LEU A 342 0.96 -14.46 -7.86
CA LEU A 342 0.96 -15.63 -6.96
C LEU A 342 1.51 -16.88 -7.65
N SER A 343 1.18 -17.07 -8.93
CA SER A 343 1.67 -18.20 -9.72
C SER A 343 3.17 -18.13 -9.94
N SER A 344 3.74 -16.95 -10.23
CA SER A 344 5.19 -16.84 -10.45
C SER A 344 5.98 -17.06 -9.15
N ILE A 345 5.48 -16.62 -8.00
CA ILE A 345 6.09 -16.89 -6.69
C ILE A 345 6.08 -18.41 -6.39
N LEU A 346 4.96 -19.09 -6.63
CA LEU A 346 4.85 -20.54 -6.40
C LEU A 346 5.76 -21.35 -7.33
N ALA A 347 5.91 -20.91 -8.57
CA ALA A 347 6.79 -21.53 -9.58
C ALA A 347 8.24 -21.05 -9.49
N SER A 348 8.63 -20.28 -8.47
CA SER A 348 9.93 -19.60 -8.42
C SER A 348 11.16 -20.53 -8.42
N GLN A 349 10.98 -21.79 -8.03
CA GLN A 349 12.02 -22.83 -8.06
C GLN A 349 11.96 -23.70 -9.33
N GLU A 350 10.94 -23.51 -10.17
CA GLU A 350 10.81 -24.23 -11.43
C GLU A 350 11.79 -23.69 -12.46
N ALA A 351 12.64 -24.57 -12.99
CA ALA A 351 13.63 -24.22 -13.99
C ALA A 351 12.99 -23.53 -15.21
N GLY A 352 13.51 -22.35 -15.54
CA GLY A 352 13.03 -21.53 -16.65
C GLY A 352 11.91 -20.54 -16.31
N SER A 353 11.40 -20.53 -15.07
CA SER A 353 10.52 -19.44 -14.60
C SER A 353 11.29 -18.11 -14.48
N ASP A 354 10.58 -16.98 -14.53
CA ASP A 354 11.18 -15.65 -14.44
C ASP A 354 11.98 -15.46 -13.14
N LEU A 355 11.42 -15.88 -12.00
CA LEU A 355 12.08 -15.74 -10.70
C LEU A 355 13.26 -16.70 -10.56
N TYR A 356 13.19 -17.89 -11.16
CA TYR A 356 14.35 -18.80 -11.24
C TYR A 356 15.49 -18.16 -12.05
N ASN A 357 15.18 -17.63 -13.24
CA ASN A 357 16.17 -16.96 -14.10
C ASN A 357 16.74 -15.69 -13.45
N LEU A 358 15.92 -14.96 -12.69
CA LEU A 358 16.39 -13.84 -11.88
C LEU A 358 17.38 -14.32 -10.80
N GLY A 359 17.09 -15.44 -10.12
CA GLY A 359 18.00 -16.03 -9.15
C GLY A 359 19.35 -16.42 -9.75
N GLU A 360 19.33 -17.11 -10.90
CA GLU A 360 20.52 -17.46 -11.68
C GLU A 360 21.32 -16.22 -12.13
N THR A 361 20.65 -15.08 -12.35
CA THR A 361 21.33 -13.83 -12.70
C THR A 361 21.92 -13.13 -11.47
N ILE A 362 21.23 -13.21 -10.32
CA ILE A 362 21.70 -12.63 -9.05
C ILE A 362 22.96 -13.33 -8.56
N CYS A 363 22.96 -14.67 -8.54
CA CYS A 363 24.08 -15.47 -8.09
C CYS A 363 24.28 -16.67 -9.04
N PRO A 364 25.02 -16.49 -10.14
CA PRO A 364 25.26 -17.57 -11.09
C PRO A 364 25.99 -18.74 -10.44
N VAL A 365 25.48 -19.95 -10.69
CA VAL A 365 26.11 -21.21 -10.28
C VAL A 365 26.70 -21.95 -11.49
N PRO A 366 27.68 -22.86 -11.28
CA PRO A 366 28.18 -23.73 -12.34
C PRO A 366 27.07 -24.63 -12.91
N GLN A 367 27.07 -24.85 -14.23
CA GLN A 367 26.16 -25.78 -14.91
C GLN A 367 26.68 -27.21 -14.94
#